data_AF-A0ABD0Q1G0-F1
#
_entry.id   AF-A0ABD0Q1G0-F1
#
_cell.length_a   1.000
_cell.length_b   1.000
_cell.length_c   1.000
_cell.angle_alpha   90.00
_cell.angle_beta   90.00
_cell.angle_gamma   90.00
#
_symmetry.space_group_name_H-M   'P 1'
#
loop_
_entity.id
_entity.type
_entity.pdbx_description
1 polymer ?
#
loop_
_entity_poly.entity_id
_entity_poly.type
_entity_poly.pdbx_seq_one_letter_code
_entity_poly.pdbx_strand_id
1 'polypeptide(L)' 'MIAGANFYIVGRDPAGMPHPETKKDLYEPTHGGKVLTMAPGLTSLEIIPFRVAAYNKVKRAMDFYDKE' A
#
# COMPACT_ATOMS: atom_id res chain seq x y z
N MET A 1 -12.87 -6.86 -17.33
CA MET A 1 -11.72 -7.59 -16.75
C MET A 1 -10.46 -6.78 -16.97
N ILE A 2 -9.74 -6.43 -15.91
CA ILE A 2 -8.41 -5.81 -16.00
C ILE A 2 -7.40 -6.96 -16.04
N ALA A 3 -6.91 -7.31 -17.23
CA ALA A 3 -5.92 -8.38 -17.46
C ALA A 3 -6.23 -9.76 -16.84
N GLY A 4 -7.46 -10.02 -16.38
CA GLY A 4 -7.86 -11.26 -15.71
C GLY A 4 -7.57 -11.32 -14.20
N ALA A 5 -7.18 -10.22 -13.56
CA ALA A 5 -6.96 -10.19 -12.11
C ALA A 5 -8.29 -10.04 -11.34
N ASN A 6 -8.47 -10.89 -10.32
CA ASN A 6 -9.59 -10.80 -9.37
C ASN A 6 -9.21 -10.08 -8.08
N PHE A 7 -7.92 -10.10 -7.71
CA PHE A 7 -7.40 -9.50 -6.49
C PHE A 7 -6.27 -8.52 -6.81
N TYR A 8 -6.18 -7.43 -6.05
CA TYR A 8 -5.10 -6.45 -6.16
C TYR A 8 -4.53 -6.14 -4.79
N ILE A 9 -3.26 -6.48 -4.59
CA ILE A 9 -2.53 -6.23 -3.35
C ILE A 9 -2.05 -4.79 -3.32
N VAL A 10 -2.36 -4.06 -2.25
CA VAL A 10 -1.91 -2.68 -2.04
C VAL A 10 -1.18 -2.55 -0.69
N GLY A 11 0.01 -1.95 -0.70
CA GLY A 11 0.81 -1.68 0.49
C GLY A 11 0.75 -0.21 0.95
N ARG A 12 1.72 0.18 1.77
CA ARG A 12 1.94 1.57 2.19
C ARG A 12 2.50 2.40 1.04
N ASP A 13 1.92 3.58 0.81
CA ASP A 13 2.34 4.57 -0.19
C ASP A 13 2.49 3.99 -1.61
N PRO A 14 1.43 3.40 -2.19
CA PRO A 14 1.51 2.80 -3.51
C PRO A 14 1.76 3.89 -4.57
N ALA A 15 2.78 3.67 -5.40
CA ALA A 15 3.27 4.63 -6.40
C ALA A 15 3.73 6.00 -5.83
N GLY A 16 4.00 6.09 -4.53
CA GLY A 16 4.52 7.29 -3.91
C GLY A 16 6.01 7.55 -4.19
N MET A 17 6.41 8.80 -3.99
CA MET A 17 7.80 9.24 -4.08
C MET A 17 8.04 10.44 -3.14
N PRO A 18 9.29 10.75 -2.78
CA PRO A 18 9.60 11.96 -2.02
C PRO A 18 9.35 13.23 -2.84
N HIS A 19 8.82 14.26 -2.20
CA HIS A 19 8.66 15.59 -2.77
C HIS A 19 10.04 16.15 -3.19
N PRO A 20 10.21 16.69 -4.42
CA PRO A 20 11.50 17.11 -4.95
C PRO A 20 12.27 18.10 -4.05
N GLU A 21 11.55 19.08 -3.50
CA GLU A 21 12.10 20.14 -2.64
C GLU A 21 12.11 19.78 -1.16
N THR A 22 10.95 19.45 -0.57
CA THR A 22 10.81 19.26 0.88
C THR A 22 11.31 17.89 1.38
N LYS A 23 11.58 16.94 0.47
CA LYS A 23 11.98 15.54 0.75
C LYS A 23 11.00 14.74 1.63
N LYS A 24 9.83 15.29 1.94
CA LYS A 24 8.73 14.57 2.61
C LYS A 24 8.02 13.66 1.62
N ASP A 25 7.25 12.69 2.10
CA ASP A 25 6.39 11.89 1.22
C ASP A 25 5.43 12.81 0.44
N LEU A 26 5.33 12.60 -0.88
CA LEU A 26 4.47 13.40 -1.75
C LEU A 26 2.98 13.15 -1.49
N TYR A 27 2.63 11.94 -1.06
CA TYR A 27 1.28 11.54 -0.71
C TYR A 27 1.24 11.05 0.73
N GLU A 28 0.05 11.15 1.34
CA GLU A 28 -0.16 10.50 2.64
C GLU A 28 -0.15 8.96 2.43
N PRO A 29 0.60 8.20 3.24
CA PRO A 29 0.87 6.80 2.95
C PRO A 29 -0.33 5.85 2.92
N THR A 30 -1.47 6.22 3.50
CA THR A 30 -2.71 5.42 3.51
C THR A 30 -3.69 5.80 2.40
N HIS A 31 -3.48 6.92 1.70
CA HIS A 31 -4.39 7.41 0.69
C HIS A 31 -4.59 6.42 -0.46
N GLY A 32 -3.53 5.82 -0.99
CA GLY A 32 -3.66 4.92 -2.12
C GLY A 32 -4.55 3.72 -1.86
N GLY A 33 -4.42 3.07 -0.69
CA GLY A 33 -5.29 1.97 -0.30
C GLY A 33 -6.75 2.41 -0.12
N LYS A 34 -6.99 3.54 0.55
CA LYS A 34 -8.35 4.09 0.77
C LYS A 34 -9.02 4.54 -0.52
N VAL A 35 -8.29 5.18 -1.42
CA VAL A 35 -8.83 5.66 -2.70
C VAL A 35 -9.19 4.47 -3.59
N LEU A 36 -8.37 3.43 -3.63
CA LEU A 36 -8.65 2.23 -4.43
C LEU A 36 -9.89 1.47 -3.95
N THR A 37 -10.17 1.42 -2.64
CA THR A 37 -11.39 0.76 -2.14
C THR A 37 -12.68 1.53 -2.44
N MET A 38 -12.58 2.84 -2.68
CA MET A 38 -13.73 3.71 -2.99
C MET A 38 -13.82 4.08 -4.47
N ALA A 39 -12.89 3.62 -5.31
CA ALA A 39 -12.80 4.05 -6.70
C ALA A 39 -13.96 3.48 -7.54
N PRO A 40 -14.72 4.34 -8.25
CA PRO A 40 -15.79 3.89 -9.12
C PRO A 40 -15.23 3.06 -10.28
N GLY A 41 -15.86 1.93 -10.60
CA GLY A 41 -15.45 1.05 -11.70
C GLY A 41 -14.50 -0.09 -11.30
N LEU A 42 -14.06 -0.17 -10.04
CA LEU A 42 -13.30 -1.33 -9.52
C LEU A 42 -14.19 -2.40 -8.87
N THR A 43 -15.46 -2.50 -9.24
CA THR A 43 -16.43 -3.41 -8.59
C THR A 43 -16.13 -4.90 -8.76
N SER A 44 -15.34 -5.26 -9.80
CA SER A 44 -14.96 -6.65 -10.08
C SER A 44 -13.56 -7.03 -9.54
N LEU A 45 -12.90 -6.14 -8.80
CA LEU A 45 -11.54 -6.31 -8.30
C LEU A 45 -11.55 -6.15 -6.77
N GLU A 46 -11.14 -7.20 -6.06
CA GLU A 46 -11.02 -7.15 -4.60
C GLU A 46 -9.65 -6.58 -4.20
N ILE A 47 -9.66 -5.49 -3.44
CA ILE A 47 -8.43 -4.84 -2.96
C ILE A 47 -8.00 -5.49 -1.64
N ILE A 48 -6.77 -6.00 -1.59
CA ILE A 48 -6.19 -6.60 -0.37
C ILE A 48 -5.14 -5.65 0.20
N PRO A 49 -5.45 -4.89 1.27
CA PRO A 49 -4.51 -3.96 1.89
C PRO A 49 -3.51 -4.67 2.81
N PHE A 50 -2.24 -4.29 2.73
CA PHE A 50 -1.16 -4.74 3.60
C PHE A 50 -0.57 -3.59 4.40
N ARG A 51 -0.21 -3.88 5.66
CA ARG A 51 0.56 -2.96 6.51
C ARG A 51 2.04 -2.94 6.08
N VAL A 52 2.79 -1.95 6.56
CA VAL A 52 4.24 -1.86 6.31
C VAL A 52 4.91 -3.14 6.79
N ALA A 53 5.73 -3.76 5.95
CA ALA A 53 6.60 -4.86 6.35
C ALA A 53 8.04 -4.36 6.44
N ALA A 54 8.73 -4.71 7.52
CA ALA A 54 10.11 -4.33 7.76
C ALA A 54 10.91 -5.54 8.28
N TYR A 55 12.23 -5.48 8.21
CA TYR A 55 13.07 -6.56 8.71
C TYR A 55 13.04 -6.61 10.24
N ASN A 56 12.46 -7.66 10.80
CA ASN A 56 12.44 -7.92 12.22
C ASN A 56 13.76 -8.58 12.65
N LYS A 57 14.60 -7.83 13.37
CA LYS A 57 15.93 -8.29 13.81
C LYS A 57 15.86 -9.46 14.80
N VAL A 58 14.78 -9.59 15.57
CA VAL A 58 14.58 -10.68 16.54
C VAL A 58 14.22 -11.98 15.81
N LYS A 59 13.26 -11.91 14.89
CA LYS A 59 12.83 -13.06 14.08
C LYS A 59 13.78 -13.38 12.93
N ARG A 60 14.70 -12.47 12.62
CA ARG A 60 15.63 -12.51 11.47
C ARG A 60 14.91 -12.68 10.13
N ALA A 61 13.70 -12.16 10.01
CA ALA A 61 12.82 -12.30 8.85
C ALA A 61 12.02 -11.01 8.61
N MET A 62 11.42 -10.88 7.42
CA MET A 62 10.45 -9.82 7.14
C MET A 62 9.19 -10.06 7.95
N ASP A 63 8.71 -9.03 8.63
CA ASP A 63 7.52 -9.09 9.47
C ASP A 63 6.72 -7.79 9.31
N PHE A 64 5.43 -7.83 9.66
CA PHE A 64 4.65 -6.61 9.69
C PHE A 64 5.18 -5.71 10.80
N TYR A 65 5.42 -4.45 10.45
CA TYR A 65 5.76 -3.43 11.40
C TYR A 65 4.54 -3.14 12.27
N ASP A 66 4.64 -3.51 13.55
CA ASP A 66 3.71 -3.08 14.57
C ASP A 66 4.32 -1.89 15.32
N LYS A 67 3.51 -0.85 15.55
CA LYS A 67 3.95 0.37 16.25
C LYS A 67 3.54 0.36 17.73
N GLU A 68 2.93 -0.74 18.20
CA GLU A 68 2.71 -0.99 19.64
C GLU A 68 4.03 -1.24 20.38
#